data_AF-A0A060Z0C8-F1
#
_entry.id   AF-A0A060Z0C8-F1
#
_cell.length_a   1.000
_cell.length_b   1.000
_cell.length_c   1.000
_cell.angle_alpha   90.00
_cell.angle_beta   90.00
_cell.angle_gamma   90.00
#
_symmetry.space_group_name_H-M   'P 1'
#
loop_
_entity.id
_entity.type
_entity.pdbx_description
1 polymer ?
#
loop_
_entity_poly.entity_id
_entity_poly.type
_entity_poly.pdbx_seq_one_letter_code
_entity_poly.pdbx_strand_id
1 'polypeptide(L)'
;MLCTVPVSTEPDSSGKRSFRVAAVCLGLLCVLLLAGIIGLSVYYGGISKSFLAYKTNASAEIKQLLTSYNNLTKERDQIQTRYNTLTKERDQLQNSYSTLTKKRDQLQTSYNTMTKERDKLQTERNFLSGRLTNLSWQKFESSWYFLSTESKTWKESRKDCLERGADLVMINSDKEQVRGRGNGRGNMRGNRRGNGRGNGRGNGRGSGRG
;
A
#
# COMPACT_ATOMS: atom_id res chain seq x y z
N MET A 1 140.12 8.84 -30.71
CA MET A 1 138.80 9.50 -30.55
C MET A 1 137.81 8.48 -30.03
N LEU A 2 137.05 8.85 -28.99
CA LEU A 2 135.74 8.35 -28.48
C LEU A 2 135.26 6.94 -28.91
N CYS A 3 135.07 6.00 -27.94
CA CYS A 3 133.79 5.53 -27.33
C CYS A 3 133.09 4.41 -28.13
N THR A 4 132.43 3.38 -27.59
CA THR A 4 131.61 3.18 -26.37
C THR A 4 131.64 1.69 -25.94
N VAL A 5 131.18 1.38 -24.73
CA VAL A 5 130.88 0.00 -24.25
C VAL A 5 129.37 -0.21 -24.21
N PRO A 6 128.89 -1.39 -24.65
CA PRO A 6 127.82 -2.08 -23.93
C PRO A 6 128.30 -3.49 -23.52
N VAL A 7 128.18 -3.80 -22.23
CA VAL A 7 128.37 -5.16 -21.71
C VAL A 7 127.00 -5.85 -21.71
N SER A 8 126.89 -6.90 -22.52
CA SER A 8 125.74 -7.79 -22.57
C SER A 8 125.70 -8.66 -21.32
N THR A 9 124.60 -8.60 -20.59
CA THR A 9 124.26 -9.56 -19.53
C THR A 9 123.21 -10.53 -20.06
N GLU A 10 123.54 -11.83 -20.06
CA GLU A 10 122.67 -12.92 -20.50
C GLU A 10 121.46 -13.11 -19.55
N PRO A 11 120.30 -13.57 -20.06
CA PRO A 11 119.11 -13.79 -19.25
C PRO A 11 119.20 -15.10 -18.47
N ASP A 12 119.04 -14.98 -17.14
CA ASP A 12 119.00 -16.09 -16.18
C ASP A 12 117.82 -17.06 -16.45
N SER A 13 118.12 -18.36 -16.44
CA SER A 13 117.25 -19.48 -16.85
C SER A 13 116.19 -19.85 -15.79
N SER A 14 116.16 -19.17 -14.65
CA SER A 14 115.26 -19.43 -13.52
C SER A 14 113.82 -18.91 -13.71
N GLY A 15 113.57 -18.03 -14.69
CA GLY A 15 112.26 -17.35 -14.88
C GLY A 15 111.15 -18.14 -15.60
N LYS A 16 111.46 -19.24 -16.32
CA LYS A 16 110.49 -19.96 -17.17
C LYS A 16 109.58 -20.94 -16.41
N ARG A 17 110.05 -21.51 -15.30
CA ARG A 17 109.26 -22.42 -14.45
C ARG A 17 108.30 -21.65 -13.54
N SER A 18 108.72 -20.48 -13.02
CA SER A 18 107.88 -19.61 -12.20
C SER A 18 106.69 -18.99 -12.97
N PHE A 19 106.90 -18.61 -14.24
CA PHE A 19 105.81 -18.05 -15.08
C PHE A 19 104.71 -19.07 -15.40
N ARG A 20 105.09 -20.36 -15.61
CA ARG A 20 104.11 -21.44 -15.83
C ARG A 20 103.22 -21.68 -14.62
N VAL A 21 103.79 -21.69 -13.42
CA VAL A 21 103.03 -21.83 -12.17
C VAL A 21 102.12 -20.62 -11.96
N ALA A 22 102.63 -19.40 -12.17
CA ALA A 22 101.83 -18.18 -12.07
C ALA A 22 100.63 -18.16 -13.03
N ALA A 23 100.81 -18.62 -14.28
CA ALA A 23 99.73 -18.71 -15.26
C ALA A 23 98.63 -19.71 -14.84
N VAL A 24 99.01 -20.86 -14.28
CA VAL A 24 98.05 -21.85 -13.75
C VAL A 24 97.29 -21.28 -12.56
N CYS A 25 97.96 -20.61 -11.63
CA CYS A 25 97.33 -19.96 -10.49
C CYS A 25 96.36 -18.85 -10.92
N LEU A 26 96.74 -18.01 -11.88
CA LEU A 26 95.87 -16.95 -12.42
C LEU A 26 94.64 -17.52 -13.15
N GLY A 27 94.81 -18.59 -13.93
CA GLY A 27 93.70 -19.27 -14.59
C GLY A 27 92.69 -19.84 -13.58
N LEU A 28 93.17 -20.51 -12.53
CA LEU A 28 92.31 -21.05 -11.47
C LEU A 28 91.57 -19.94 -10.71
N LEU A 29 92.26 -18.84 -10.38
CA LEU A 29 91.64 -17.68 -9.76
C LEU A 29 90.56 -17.07 -10.65
N CYS A 30 90.81 -16.96 -11.95
CA CYS A 30 89.82 -16.45 -12.91
C CYS A 30 88.57 -17.33 -12.96
N VAL A 31 88.75 -18.66 -13.03
CA VAL A 31 87.63 -19.61 -13.04
C VAL A 31 86.80 -19.52 -11.75
N LEU A 32 87.44 -19.41 -10.59
CA LEU A 32 86.74 -19.25 -9.31
C LEU A 32 85.96 -17.93 -9.23
N LEU A 33 86.54 -16.82 -9.70
CA LEU A 33 85.87 -15.53 -9.75
C LEU A 33 84.66 -15.56 -10.69
N LEU A 34 84.80 -16.17 -11.88
CA LEU A 34 83.70 -16.32 -12.83
C LEU A 34 82.57 -17.18 -12.26
N ALA A 35 82.89 -18.31 -11.63
CA ALA A 35 81.90 -19.15 -10.97
C ALA A 35 81.15 -18.40 -9.87
N GLY A 36 81.86 -17.60 -9.06
CA GLY A 36 81.27 -16.75 -8.03
C GLY A 36 80.32 -15.69 -8.59
N ILE A 37 80.71 -15.01 -9.68
CA ILE A 37 79.87 -14.00 -10.35
C ILE A 37 78.62 -14.63 -10.96
N ILE A 38 78.74 -15.80 -11.59
CA ILE A 38 77.60 -16.54 -12.14
C ILE A 38 76.64 -16.94 -11.01
N GLY A 39 77.14 -17.51 -9.92
CA GLY A 39 76.34 -17.86 -8.74
C GLY A 39 75.62 -16.64 -8.13
N LEU A 40 76.32 -15.53 -7.98
CA LEU A 40 75.78 -14.27 -7.48
C LEU A 40 74.69 -13.72 -8.42
N SER A 41 74.88 -13.83 -9.73
CA SER A 41 73.92 -13.38 -10.75
C SER A 41 72.64 -14.22 -10.72
N VAL A 42 72.76 -15.54 -10.57
CA VAL A 42 71.60 -16.45 -10.42
C VAL A 42 70.85 -16.15 -9.12
N TYR A 43 71.58 -15.95 -8.02
CA TYR A 43 71.01 -15.61 -6.72
C TYR A 43 70.21 -14.30 -6.75
N TYR A 44 70.79 -13.21 -7.26
CA TYR A 44 70.08 -11.93 -7.40
C TYR A 44 68.93 -12.00 -8.41
N GLY A 45 69.06 -12.78 -9.49
CA GLY A 45 67.98 -13.02 -10.44
C GLY A 45 66.77 -13.70 -9.80
N GLY A 46 66.99 -14.68 -8.92
CA GLY A 46 65.93 -15.33 -8.14
C GLY A 46 65.22 -14.37 -7.19
N ILE A 47 65.99 -13.62 -6.39
CA ILE A 47 65.45 -12.60 -5.48
C ILE A 47 64.66 -11.55 -6.25
N SER A 48 65.20 -11.03 -7.35
CA SER A 48 64.53 -10.03 -8.19
C SER A 48 63.19 -10.55 -8.72
N LYS A 49 63.15 -11.76 -9.27
CA LYS A 49 61.89 -12.38 -9.74
C LYS A 49 60.86 -12.53 -8.61
N SER A 50 61.29 -13.00 -7.44
CA SER A 50 60.40 -13.15 -6.28
C SER A 50 59.84 -11.81 -5.79
N PHE A 51 60.66 -10.76 -5.80
CA PHE A 51 60.25 -9.40 -5.45
C PHE A 51 59.26 -8.82 -6.47
N LEU A 52 59.51 -9.02 -7.78
CA LEU A 52 58.57 -8.61 -8.82
C LEU A 52 57.22 -9.33 -8.66
N ALA A 53 57.21 -10.64 -8.39
CA ALA A 53 56.00 -11.42 -8.18
C ALA A 53 55.22 -10.96 -6.93
N TYR A 54 55.92 -10.66 -5.83
CA TYR A 54 55.31 -10.09 -4.64
C TYR A 54 54.65 -8.74 -4.94
N LYS A 55 55.35 -7.85 -5.65
CA LYS A 55 54.86 -6.52 -5.99
C LYS A 55 53.63 -6.57 -6.91
N THR A 56 53.59 -7.48 -7.88
CA THR A 56 52.43 -7.64 -8.77
C THR A 56 51.22 -8.22 -8.04
N ASN A 57 51.42 -9.21 -7.16
CA ASN A 57 50.34 -9.74 -6.34
C ASN A 57 49.74 -8.68 -5.40
N ALA A 58 50.60 -7.94 -4.67
CA ALA A 58 50.15 -6.84 -3.82
C ALA A 58 49.41 -5.74 -4.62
N SER A 59 49.87 -5.43 -5.84
CA SER A 59 49.18 -4.50 -6.74
C SER A 59 47.79 -5.01 -7.15
N ALA A 60 47.64 -6.32 -7.39
CA ALA A 60 46.36 -6.94 -7.73
C ALA A 60 45.38 -6.91 -6.55
N GLU A 61 45.84 -7.22 -5.35
CA GLU A 61 45.04 -7.16 -4.11
C GLU A 61 44.54 -5.74 -3.84
N ILE A 62 45.41 -4.73 -3.98
CA ILE A 62 45.01 -3.31 -3.83
C ILE A 62 43.94 -2.93 -4.85
N LYS A 63 44.07 -3.38 -6.11
CA LYS A 63 43.06 -3.10 -7.14
C LYS A 63 41.72 -3.76 -6.82
N GLN A 64 41.73 -5.01 -6.38
CA GLN A 64 40.50 -5.71 -5.97
C GLN A 64 39.82 -5.00 -4.80
N LEU A 65 40.60 -4.62 -3.77
CA LEU A 65 40.09 -3.91 -2.61
C LEU A 65 39.48 -2.55 -3.02
N LEU A 66 40.14 -1.82 -3.92
CA LEU A 66 39.65 -0.54 -4.45
C LEU A 66 38.31 -0.71 -5.19
N THR A 67 38.18 -1.76 -6.02
CA THR A 67 36.91 -2.06 -6.70
C THR A 67 35.81 -2.37 -5.69
N SER A 68 36.09 -3.20 -4.69
CA SER A 68 35.12 -3.54 -3.64
C SER A 68 34.69 -2.30 -2.86
N TYR A 69 35.63 -1.43 -2.48
CA TYR A 69 35.35 -0.18 -1.76
C TYR A 69 34.45 0.77 -2.57
N ASN A 70 34.73 0.92 -3.87
CA ASN A 70 33.91 1.75 -4.75
C ASN A 70 32.50 1.20 -4.92
N ASN A 71 32.35 -0.13 -5.02
CA ASN A 71 31.04 -0.77 -5.07
C ASN A 71 30.24 -0.54 -3.79
N LEU A 72 30.86 -0.74 -2.62
CA LEU A 72 30.22 -0.49 -1.34
C LEU A 72 29.82 0.98 -1.17
N THR A 73 30.64 1.91 -1.67
CA THR A 73 30.31 3.34 -1.69
C THR A 73 29.05 3.63 -2.51
N LYS A 74 28.92 3.00 -3.69
CA LYS A 74 27.71 3.11 -4.52
C LYS A 74 26.48 2.54 -3.83
N GLU A 75 26.60 1.38 -3.19
CA GLU A 75 25.50 0.77 -2.43
C GLU A 75 25.05 1.67 -1.27
N ARG A 76 26.02 2.25 -0.54
CA ARG A 76 25.73 3.22 0.51
C ARG A 76 24.94 4.42 -0.01
N ASP A 77 25.34 4.99 -1.15
CA ASP A 77 24.64 6.15 -1.73
C ASP A 77 23.23 5.78 -2.25
N GLN A 78 23.07 4.58 -2.81
CA GLN A 78 21.77 4.05 -3.20
C GLN A 78 20.84 3.86 -2.00
N ILE A 79 21.35 3.27 -0.92
CA ILE A 79 20.60 3.08 0.33
C ILE A 79 20.21 4.43 0.93
N GLN A 80 21.13 5.40 0.95
CA GLN A 80 20.84 6.75 1.45
C GLN A 80 19.72 7.43 0.65
N THR A 81 19.73 7.27 -0.67
CA THR A 81 18.68 7.81 -1.55
C THR A 81 17.33 7.16 -1.24
N ARG A 82 17.28 5.83 -1.13
CA ARG A 82 16.05 5.09 -0.79
C ARG A 82 15.51 5.49 0.58
N TYR A 83 16.39 5.65 1.57
CA TYR A 83 16.01 6.08 2.91
C TYR A 83 15.37 7.48 2.91
N ASN A 84 15.95 8.42 2.17
CA ASN A 84 15.40 9.77 2.04
C ASN A 84 14.02 9.77 1.36
N THR A 85 13.84 8.96 0.31
CA THR A 85 12.54 8.78 -0.35
C THR A 85 11.49 8.20 0.60
N LEU A 86 11.82 7.11 1.30
CA LEU A 86 10.92 6.47 2.24
C LEU A 86 10.52 7.41 3.40
N THR A 87 11.46 8.27 3.83
CA THR A 87 11.17 9.31 4.82
C THR A 87 10.10 10.29 4.32
N LYS A 88 10.20 10.74 3.06
CA LYS A 88 9.19 11.62 2.45
C LYS A 88 7.82 10.94 2.34
N GLU A 89 7.78 9.67 1.91
CA GLU A 89 6.54 8.89 1.83
C GLU A 89 5.88 8.72 3.20
N ARG A 90 6.67 8.45 4.24
CA ARG A 90 6.19 8.38 5.62
C ARG A 90 5.57 9.69 6.08
N ASP A 91 6.20 10.83 5.79
CA ASP A 91 5.67 12.15 6.17
C ASP A 91 4.37 12.48 5.42
N GLN A 92 4.30 12.14 4.12
CA GLN A 92 3.09 12.30 3.32
C GLN A 92 1.93 11.44 3.84
N LEU A 93 2.21 10.18 4.19
CA LEU A 93 1.22 9.27 4.74
C LEU A 93 0.72 9.76 6.11
N GLN A 94 1.63 10.25 6.95
CA GLN A 94 1.30 10.81 8.26
C GLN A 94 0.36 12.02 8.15
N ASN A 95 0.61 12.91 7.18
CA ASN A 95 -0.26 14.07 6.94
C ASN A 95 -1.66 13.64 6.44
N SER A 96 -1.71 12.66 5.54
CA SER A 96 -2.97 12.07 5.06
C SER A 96 -3.77 11.44 6.20
N TYR A 97 -3.11 10.71 7.09
CA TYR A 97 -3.73 10.11 8.26
C TYR A 97 -4.31 11.15 9.23
N SER A 98 -3.57 12.22 9.51
CA SER A 98 -4.04 13.35 10.33
C SER A 98 -5.29 13.99 9.72
N THR A 99 -5.29 14.20 8.40
CA THR A 99 -6.43 14.76 7.67
C THR A 99 -7.66 13.84 7.74
N LEU A 100 -7.47 12.54 7.56
CA LEU A 100 -8.57 11.57 7.63
C LEU A 100 -9.15 11.47 9.04
N THR A 101 -8.30 11.56 10.06
CA THR A 101 -8.71 11.62 11.48
C THR A 101 -9.62 12.82 11.74
N LYS A 102 -9.28 14.01 11.22
CA LYS A 102 -10.13 15.20 11.32
C LYS A 102 -11.50 15.00 10.64
N LYS A 103 -11.51 14.42 9.43
CA LYS A 103 -12.77 14.13 8.71
C LYS A 103 -13.64 13.14 9.48
N ARG A 104 -13.05 12.11 10.08
CA ARG A 104 -13.75 11.15 10.95
C ARG A 104 -14.41 11.87 12.12
N ASP A 105 -13.69 12.76 12.80
CA ASP A 105 -14.22 13.47 13.98
C ASP A 105 -15.34 14.45 13.62
N GLN A 106 -15.21 15.11 12.47
CA GLN A 106 -16.27 15.95 11.90
C GLN A 106 -17.52 15.13 11.57
N LEU A 107 -17.36 13.98 10.90
CA LEU A 107 -18.47 13.11 10.56
C LEU A 107 -19.14 12.53 11.81
N GLN A 108 -18.35 12.13 12.82
CA GLN A 108 -18.86 11.64 14.10
C GLN A 108 -19.70 12.71 14.80
N THR A 109 -19.25 13.96 14.78
CA THR A 109 -19.99 15.10 15.36
C THR A 109 -21.32 15.30 14.63
N SER A 110 -21.32 15.31 13.30
CA SER A 110 -22.53 15.43 12.49
C SER A 110 -23.52 14.28 12.77
N TYR A 111 -23.02 13.05 12.84
CA TYR A 111 -23.84 11.87 13.16
C TYR A 111 -24.50 11.97 14.53
N ASN A 112 -23.75 12.39 15.56
CA ASN A 112 -24.28 12.56 16.91
C ASN A 112 -25.36 13.65 16.96
N THR A 113 -25.19 14.73 16.20
CA THR A 113 -26.20 15.79 16.08
C THR A 113 -27.48 15.28 15.41
N MET A 114 -27.39 14.62 14.25
CA MET A 114 -28.57 14.05 13.58
C MET A 114 -29.27 12.99 14.44
N THR A 115 -28.51 12.21 15.21
CA THR A 115 -29.07 11.23 16.17
C THR A 115 -29.92 11.94 17.22
N LYS A 116 -29.45 13.05 17.80
CA LYS A 116 -30.22 13.85 18.76
C LYS A 116 -31.49 14.45 18.14
N GLU A 117 -31.42 14.97 16.92
CA GLU A 117 -32.58 15.50 16.22
C GLU A 117 -33.63 14.42 15.94
N ARG A 118 -33.18 13.25 15.48
CA ARG A 118 -34.05 12.07 15.32
C ARG A 118 -34.73 11.71 16.63
N ASP A 119 -34.00 11.65 17.73
CA ASP A 119 -34.54 11.26 19.04
C ASP A 119 -35.56 12.30 19.55
N LYS A 120 -35.30 13.59 19.28
CA LYS A 120 -36.25 14.68 19.55
C LYS A 120 -37.54 14.53 18.75
N LEU A 121 -37.44 14.38 17.43
CA LEU A 121 -38.60 14.20 16.54
C LEU A 121 -39.37 12.91 16.87
N GLN A 122 -38.67 11.85 17.24
CA GLN A 122 -39.26 10.60 17.67
C GLN A 122 -40.09 10.79 18.95
N THR A 123 -39.58 11.57 19.90
CA THR A 123 -40.28 11.91 21.14
C THR A 123 -41.52 12.76 20.86
N GLU A 124 -41.40 13.80 20.04
CA GLU A 124 -42.53 14.65 19.64
C GLU A 124 -43.61 13.85 18.90
N ARG A 125 -43.22 12.98 17.97
CA ARG A 125 -44.13 12.06 17.27
C ARG A 125 -44.86 11.15 18.26
N ASN A 126 -44.15 10.53 19.20
CA ASN A 126 -44.75 9.63 20.18
C ASN A 126 -45.73 10.39 21.10
N PHE A 127 -45.37 11.60 21.51
CA PHE A 127 -46.23 12.48 22.30
C PHE A 127 -47.52 12.84 21.57
N LEU A 128 -47.43 13.30 20.32
CA LEU A 128 -48.59 13.60 19.47
C LEU A 128 -49.45 12.36 19.23
N SER A 129 -48.80 11.22 19.01
CA SER A 129 -49.49 9.93 18.84
C SER A 129 -50.34 9.60 20.07
N GLY A 130 -49.79 9.74 21.28
CA GLY A 130 -50.54 9.51 22.52
C GLY A 130 -51.73 10.46 22.69
N ARG A 131 -51.57 11.74 22.31
CA ARG A 131 -52.68 12.71 22.36
C ARG A 131 -53.81 12.36 21.38
N LEU A 132 -53.48 11.94 20.16
CA LEU A 132 -54.48 11.56 19.17
C LEU A 132 -55.23 10.30 19.59
N THR A 133 -54.54 9.30 20.15
CA THR A 133 -55.20 8.10 20.68
C THR A 133 -56.17 8.40 21.82
N ASN A 134 -55.88 9.42 22.66
CA ASN A 134 -56.81 9.88 23.69
C ASN A 134 -58.06 10.58 23.11
N LEU A 135 -58.01 11.04 21.85
CA LEU A 135 -59.13 11.68 21.14
C LEU A 135 -59.89 10.71 20.22
N SER A 136 -59.83 9.41 20.51
CA SER A 136 -60.47 8.34 19.72
C SER A 136 -59.96 8.20 18.28
N TRP A 137 -58.82 8.82 17.94
CA TRP A 137 -58.12 8.56 16.69
C TRP A 137 -57.23 7.32 16.84
N GLN A 138 -57.25 6.44 15.85
CA GLN A 138 -56.49 5.22 15.87
C GLN A 138 -55.45 5.24 14.76
N LYS A 139 -54.19 5.03 15.12
CA LYS A 139 -53.12 4.89 14.16
C LYS A 139 -53.12 3.49 13.56
N PHE A 140 -53.01 3.42 12.24
CA PHE A 140 -52.72 2.18 11.53
C PHE A 140 -51.68 2.47 10.46
N GLU A 141 -50.56 1.75 10.51
CA GLU A 141 -49.35 2.02 9.70
C GLU A 141 -48.92 3.50 9.78
N SER A 142 -48.96 4.21 8.65
CA SER A 142 -48.56 5.60 8.51
C SER A 142 -49.73 6.59 8.52
N SER A 143 -50.96 6.11 8.78
CA SER A 143 -52.19 6.90 8.68
C SER A 143 -53.00 6.88 9.99
N TRP A 144 -53.78 7.95 10.19
CA TRP A 144 -54.66 8.13 11.35
C TRP A 144 -56.12 7.99 10.93
N TYR A 145 -56.91 7.26 11.70
CA TYR A 145 -58.30 6.94 11.40
C TYR A 145 -59.21 7.34 12.57
N PHE A 146 -60.31 8.03 12.27
CA PHE A 146 -61.35 8.34 13.25
C PHE A 146 -62.57 7.46 13.00
N LEU A 147 -63.03 6.73 14.02
CA LEU A 147 -64.24 5.92 13.92
C LEU A 147 -65.38 6.62 14.67
N SER A 148 -66.30 7.19 13.90
CA SER A 148 -67.54 7.76 14.45
C SER A 148 -68.44 6.65 14.97
N THR A 149 -68.97 6.83 16.19
CA THR A 149 -70.05 6.00 16.74
C THR A 149 -71.45 6.47 16.29
N GLU A 150 -71.53 7.65 15.67
CA GLU A 150 -72.77 8.23 15.16
C GLU A 150 -73.04 7.78 13.72
N SER A 151 -74.30 7.43 13.43
CA SER A 151 -74.75 7.10 12.08
C SER A 151 -75.20 8.37 11.34
N LYS A 152 -74.50 8.75 10.27
CA LYS A 152 -74.78 9.91 9.41
C LYS A 152 -74.94 9.47 7.95
N THR A 153 -75.57 10.30 7.10
CA THR A 153 -75.54 10.05 5.64
C THR A 153 -74.13 10.20 5.09
N TRP A 154 -73.85 9.69 3.88
CA TRP A 154 -72.51 9.80 3.28
C TRP A 154 -72.05 11.25 3.14
N LYS A 155 -72.95 12.15 2.71
CA LYS A 155 -72.64 13.57 2.50
C LYS A 155 -72.32 14.27 3.82
N GLU A 156 -73.07 13.98 4.88
CA GLU A 156 -72.85 14.51 6.23
C GLU A 156 -71.59 13.94 6.87
N SER A 157 -71.33 12.64 6.70
CA SER A 157 -70.12 11.98 7.20
C SER A 157 -68.86 12.55 6.57
N ARG A 158 -68.89 12.78 5.24
CA ARG A 158 -67.77 13.41 4.54
C ARG A 158 -67.57 14.86 5.01
N LYS A 159 -68.65 15.61 5.21
CA LYS A 159 -68.58 16.97 5.75
C LYS A 159 -67.96 17.00 7.15
N ASP A 160 -68.36 16.07 8.04
CA ASP A 160 -67.79 15.92 9.39
C ASP A 160 -66.28 15.59 9.34
N CYS A 161 -65.85 14.68 8.45
CA CYS A 161 -64.42 14.41 8.25
C CYS A 161 -63.65 15.66 7.80
N LEU A 162 -64.18 16.41 6.83
CA LEU A 162 -63.56 17.64 6.33
C LEU A 162 -63.46 18.73 7.41
N GLU A 163 -64.50 18.87 8.25
CA GLU A 163 -64.49 19.77 9.41
C GLU A 163 -63.42 19.39 10.44
N ARG A 164 -63.07 18.10 10.53
CA ARG A 164 -61.97 17.57 11.37
C ARG A 164 -60.61 17.61 10.67
N GLY A 165 -60.51 18.13 9.45
CA GLY A 165 -59.28 18.19 8.68
C GLY A 165 -58.83 16.85 8.07
N ALA A 166 -59.75 15.91 7.89
CA ALA A 166 -59.53 14.62 7.25
C ALA A 166 -60.49 14.43 6.05
N ASP A 167 -60.34 13.33 5.30
CA ASP A 167 -61.34 12.92 4.30
C ASP A 167 -61.88 11.53 4.62
N LEU A 168 -63.07 11.24 4.11
CA LEU A 168 -63.75 9.99 4.34
C LEU A 168 -63.04 8.86 3.61
N VAL A 169 -62.56 7.85 4.35
CA VAL A 169 -61.89 6.69 3.78
C VAL A 169 -62.88 5.72 3.12
N MET A 170 -62.59 5.30 1.89
CA MET A 170 -63.27 4.18 1.24
C MET A 170 -62.47 2.91 1.48
N ILE A 171 -62.99 2.00 2.31
CA ILE A 171 -62.35 0.73 2.62
C ILE A 171 -62.48 -0.19 1.40
N ASN A 172 -61.37 -0.40 0.70
CA ASN A 172 -61.33 -1.18 -0.54
C ASN A 172 -60.52 -2.48 -0.41
N SER A 173 -59.96 -2.78 0.77
CA SER A 173 -59.13 -3.96 1.00
C SER A 173 -59.65 -4.83 2.15
N ASP A 174 -59.49 -6.14 2.02
CA ASP A 174 -59.88 -7.09 3.06
C ASP A 174 -59.14 -6.82 4.39
N LYS A 175 -57.90 -6.34 4.33
CA LYS A 175 -57.09 -5.96 5.50
C LYS A 175 -57.70 -4.79 6.29
N GLU A 176 -58.23 -3.77 5.62
CA GLU A 176 -58.90 -2.64 6.28
C GLU A 176 -60.31 -3.02 6.77
N GLN A 177 -60.97 -3.97 6.10
CA GLN A 177 -62.35 -4.37 6.38
C GLN A 177 -62.49 -5.25 7.64
N VAL A 178 -61.50 -6.09 7.96
CA VAL A 178 -61.53 -6.94 9.16
C VAL A 178 -61.61 -6.10 10.45
N ARG A 179 -61.00 -4.91 10.48
CA ARG A 179 -60.98 -4.05 11.67
C ARG A 179 -62.27 -3.24 11.88
N GLY A 180 -62.95 -2.86 10.80
CA GLY A 180 -64.24 -2.15 10.88
C GLY A 180 -65.37 -2.97 11.52
N ARG A 181 -65.20 -4.30 11.63
CA ARG A 181 -66.23 -5.22 12.17
C ARG A 181 -66.04 -5.56 13.66
N GLY A 182 -64.90 -5.21 14.26
CA GLY A 182 -64.53 -5.60 15.63
C GLY A 182 -65.17 -4.78 16.76
N ASN A 183 -65.72 -3.60 16.45
CA ASN A 183 -66.53 -2.82 17.40
C ASN A 183 -67.97 -2.79 16.88
N GLY A 184 -68.90 -3.29 17.68
CA GLY A 184 -70.27 -3.59 17.25
C GLY A 184 -71.04 -2.42 16.63
N ARG A 185 -71.79 -2.77 15.57
CA ARG A 185 -72.98 -2.10 15.00
C ARG A 185 -72.73 -0.77 14.24
N GLY A 186 -72.65 -0.87 12.92
CA GLY A 186 -72.79 0.27 12.00
C GLY A 186 -72.39 -0.06 10.56
N ASN A 187 -73.27 -0.72 9.81
CA ASN A 187 -73.06 -1.11 8.41
C ASN A 187 -73.18 0.12 7.48
N MET A 188 -72.10 0.85 7.20
CA MET A 188 -72.06 1.79 6.06
C MET A 188 -71.77 1.04 4.75
N ARG A 189 -72.65 0.09 4.38
CA ARG A 189 -72.77 -0.34 2.99
C ARG A 189 -73.52 0.75 2.24
N GLY A 190 -72.78 1.63 1.56
CA GLY A 190 -73.34 2.57 0.60
C GLY A 190 -74.08 1.80 -0.50
N ASN A 191 -75.40 1.77 -0.42
CA ASN A 191 -76.24 1.25 -1.48
C ASN A 191 -76.15 2.20 -2.68
N ARG A 192 -75.31 1.86 -3.66
CA ARG A 192 -75.29 2.56 -4.95
C ARG A 192 -76.58 2.22 -5.68
N ARG A 193 -77.62 3.04 -5.50
CA ARG A 193 -78.84 2.98 -6.32
C ARG A 193 -78.43 3.07 -7.78
N GLY A 194 -78.59 1.96 -8.50
CA GLY A 194 -78.39 1.89 -9.94
C GLY A 194 -79.40 2.79 -10.64
N ASN A 195 -78.90 3.70 -11.47
CA ASN A 195 -79.72 4.31 -12.50
C ASN A 195 -79.52 3.45 -13.76
N GLY A 196 -80.48 2.55 -13.99
CA GLY A 196 -80.51 1.70 -15.18
C GLY A 196 -80.82 2.54 -16.42
N ARG A 197 -79.89 2.54 -17.38
CA ARG A 197 -80.22 2.62 -18.80
C ARG A 197 -79.53 1.44 -19.47
N GLY A 198 -80.35 0.50 -19.92
CA GLY A 198 -79.90 -0.75 -20.51
C GLY A 198 -79.26 -0.54 -21.88
N ASN A 199 -78.39 -1.47 -22.24
CA ASN A 199 -78.46 -2.09 -23.54
C ASN A 199 -77.92 -3.52 -23.46
N GLY A 200 -78.62 -4.46 -24.09
CA GLY A 200 -78.36 -5.89 -24.00
C GLY A 200 -77.29 -6.40 -24.97
N ARG A 201 -77.22 -7.75 -25.01
CA ARG A 201 -76.30 -8.66 -25.72
C ARG A 201 -75.05 -8.97 -24.87
N GLY A 202 -74.70 -10.20 -24.52
CA GLY A 202 -75.04 -11.53 -25.04
C GLY A 202 -73.72 -12.32 -25.14
N ASN A 203 -73.71 -13.58 -24.69
CA ASN A 203 -72.58 -14.55 -24.61
C ASN A 203 -71.57 -14.31 -23.47
N GLY A 204 -71.07 -15.30 -22.73
CA GLY A 204 -71.19 -16.75 -22.78
C GLY A 204 -69.91 -17.41 -22.27
N ARG A 205 -70.00 -18.20 -21.19
CA ARG A 205 -69.17 -19.36 -20.76
C ARG A 205 -67.66 -19.24 -20.45
N GLY A 206 -67.26 -19.97 -19.39
CA GLY A 206 -65.91 -20.53 -19.10
C GLY A 206 -65.23 -19.88 -17.87
N SER A 207 -65.22 -20.43 -16.65
CA SER A 207 -64.59 -21.66 -16.10
C SER A 207 -63.08 -21.81 -16.29
N GLY A 208 -62.35 -21.94 -15.17
CA GLY A 208 -60.93 -22.29 -15.02
C GLY A 208 -60.23 -21.30 -14.09
N ARG A 209 -60.08 -21.51 -12.76
CA ARG A 209 -59.23 -22.49 -12.05
C ARG A 209 -57.82 -22.61 -12.66
N GLY A 210 -56.85 -22.11 -11.90
CA GLY A 210 -55.41 -22.17 -12.10
C GLY A 210 -54.77 -21.30 -11.03
#